data_AF-A0A494TDP2-F1
#
_entry.id   AF-A0A494TDP2-F1
#
_cell.length_a   1.000
_cell.length_b   1.000
_cell.length_c   1.000
_cell.angle_alpha   90.00
_cell.angle_beta   90.00
_cell.angle_gamma   90.00
#
_symmetry.space_group_name_H-M   'P 1'
#
loop_
_entity.id
_entity.type
_entity.pdbx_description
1 polymer ?
#
loop_
_entity_poly.entity_id
_entity_poly.type
_entity_poly.pdbx_seq_one_letter_code
_entity_poly.pdbx_strand_id
1 'polypeptide(L)'
;MRWWCRSSKPLPVTWSPPSPACWPWTGQRRSLRCGASGLAEAAISDARRRNMAAIRGTNTKPELVLRRGLHAMGLRYRLHSRSLPGKPDLVFPGRRTVIFVNGCFWHGHACHLFKWPKTRADFWRTKIGGNIVRDQKVRAALAAVGWRVLDVWECALKGRERQPVDDVLQQCVAFLESDVATASIGHPQTVTISDDA
;
A
#
# COMPACT_ATOMS: atom_id res chain seq x y z
N MET A 1 54.64 7.40 14.97
CA MET A 1 54.26 8.54 14.11
C MET A 1 52.77 8.78 14.25
N ARG A 2 52.38 9.80 15.01
CA ARG A 2 50.98 10.21 15.26
C ARG A 2 50.63 11.32 14.27
N TRP A 3 49.59 11.13 13.46
CA TRP A 3 49.02 12.19 12.65
C TRP A 3 47.65 12.58 13.20
N TRP A 4 47.59 13.81 13.73
CA TRP A 4 46.37 14.53 14.06
C TRP A 4 45.61 14.85 12.77
N CYS A 5 44.31 14.57 12.71
CA CYS A 5 43.42 15.26 11.78
C CYS A 5 42.35 16.00 12.57
N ARG A 6 42.32 17.31 12.31
CA ARG A 6 41.66 18.38 13.04
C ARG A 6 40.18 18.39 12.72
N SER A 7 39.36 18.43 13.78
CA SER A 7 37.91 18.60 13.75
C SER A 7 37.51 19.96 13.14
N SER A 8 36.55 19.93 12.23
CA SER A 8 35.83 21.13 11.73
C SER A 8 34.41 21.09 12.30
N LYS A 9 34.14 21.96 13.28
CA LYS A 9 32.79 22.20 13.82
C LYS A 9 32.06 23.21 12.92
N PRO A 10 30.80 22.98 12.52
CA PRO A 10 29.97 24.03 11.98
C PRO A 10 29.34 24.89 13.09
N LEU A 11 29.25 26.20 12.81
CA LEU A 11 28.76 27.28 13.67
C LEU A 11 27.24 27.20 13.91
N PRO A 12 26.72 27.72 15.05
CA PRO A 12 25.30 27.77 15.32
C PRO A 12 24.63 28.95 14.59
N VAL A 13 23.58 28.64 13.83
CA VAL A 13 22.67 29.62 13.24
C VAL A 13 21.78 30.15 14.37
N THR A 14 21.99 31.40 14.77
CA THR A 14 21.13 32.08 15.73
C THR A 14 19.84 32.53 15.04
N TRP A 15 18.72 32.02 15.51
CA TRP A 15 17.39 32.40 15.06
C TRP A 15 16.86 33.50 16.01
N SER A 16 16.82 34.74 15.56
CA SER A 16 16.19 35.85 16.29
C SER A 16 14.74 36.01 15.81
N PRO A 17 13.74 35.95 16.71
CA PRO A 17 12.35 36.24 16.35
C PRO A 17 12.13 37.76 16.27
N PRO A 18 11.33 38.28 15.32
CA PRO A 18 10.87 39.65 15.38
C PRO A 18 9.81 39.86 16.47
N SER A 19 9.94 40.99 17.16
CA SER A 19 9.10 41.49 18.26
C SER A 19 7.63 41.73 17.85
N PRO A 20 6.65 41.59 18.77
CA PRO A 20 5.24 41.77 18.46
C PRO A 20 4.89 43.26 18.39
N ALA A 21 4.65 43.77 17.19
CA ALA A 21 4.06 45.10 17.02
C ALA A 21 2.56 45.03 17.35
N CYS A 22 2.20 45.66 18.47
CA CYS A 22 0.85 46.06 18.86
C CYS A 22 0.18 46.85 17.73
N TRP A 23 -1.02 46.42 17.32
CA TRP A 23 -1.93 47.26 16.54
C TRP A 23 -3.07 47.74 17.45
N PRO A 24 -3.40 49.04 17.42
CA PRO A 24 -4.41 49.62 18.30
C PRO A 24 -5.82 49.19 17.87
N TRP A 25 -6.60 48.77 18.86
CA TRP A 25 -8.02 48.46 18.75
C TRP A 25 -8.79 49.78 18.65
N THR A 26 -9.14 50.21 17.44
CA THR A 26 -10.16 51.24 17.22
C THR A 26 -11.31 50.64 16.45
N GLY A 27 -12.48 50.64 17.09
CA GLY A 27 -13.69 50.08 16.54
C GLY A 27 -14.19 50.87 15.34
N GLN A 28 -14.52 50.16 14.27
CA GLN A 28 -15.71 50.49 13.50
C GLN A 28 -16.22 49.24 12.78
N ARG A 29 -17.33 48.73 13.27
CA ARG A 29 -18.10 47.63 12.69
C ARG A 29 -18.76 48.15 11.40
N ARG A 30 -18.07 48.05 10.25
CA ARG A 30 -18.72 48.12 8.93
C ARG A 30 -18.89 46.70 8.40
N SER A 31 -20.14 46.30 8.24
CA SER A 31 -20.51 45.09 7.52
C SER A 31 -20.07 45.22 6.06
N LEU A 32 -18.91 44.67 5.74
CA LEU A 32 -18.59 44.34 4.37
C LEU A 32 -19.11 42.93 4.12
N ARG A 33 -20.09 42.84 3.23
CA ARG A 33 -20.47 41.58 2.57
C ARG A 33 -19.21 41.03 1.89
N CYS A 34 -18.50 40.13 2.53
CA CYS A 34 -17.58 39.25 1.83
C CYS A 34 -18.44 38.25 1.05
N GLY A 35 -18.59 38.50 -0.25
CA GLY A 35 -18.92 37.46 -1.21
C GLY A 35 -17.77 36.45 -1.21
N ALA A 36 -17.86 35.46 -0.34
CA ALA A 36 -17.05 34.26 -0.45
C ALA A 36 -17.68 33.42 -1.57
N SER A 37 -17.12 33.54 -2.78
CA SER A 37 -17.17 32.47 -3.78
C SER A 37 -16.48 31.25 -3.16
N GLY A 38 -17.25 30.50 -2.38
CA GLY A 38 -16.82 29.26 -1.77
C GLY A 38 -16.50 28.26 -2.86
N LEU A 39 -15.21 27.97 -3.05
CA LEU A 39 -14.81 26.68 -3.57
C LEU A 39 -15.34 25.66 -2.55
N ALA A 40 -16.47 25.04 -2.89
CA ALA A 40 -17.04 23.95 -2.12
C ALA A 40 -16.04 22.78 -2.17
N GLU A 41 -15.17 22.70 -1.16
CA GLU A 41 -14.45 21.47 -0.85
C GLU A 41 -15.52 20.39 -0.66
N ALA A 42 -15.63 19.45 -1.60
CA ALA A 42 -16.70 18.48 -1.62
C ALA A 42 -16.68 17.68 -0.32
N ALA A 43 -17.65 17.96 0.57
CA ALA A 43 -17.78 17.27 1.84
C ALA A 43 -17.85 15.75 1.58
N ILE A 44 -16.92 15.00 2.18
CA ILE A 44 -16.91 13.53 2.08
C ILE A 44 -18.24 13.03 2.62
N SER A 45 -19.04 12.38 1.77
CA SER A 45 -20.34 11.85 2.19
C SER A 45 -20.18 10.89 3.36
N ASP A 46 -21.15 10.87 4.28
CA ASP A 46 -21.10 9.95 5.43
C ASP A 46 -21.04 8.48 4.99
N ALA A 47 -21.65 8.14 3.85
CA ALA A 47 -21.51 6.83 3.23
C ALA A 47 -20.06 6.53 2.84
N ARG A 48 -19.33 7.48 2.25
CA ARG A 48 -17.90 7.33 1.92
C ARG A 48 -17.05 7.24 3.19
N ARG A 49 -17.33 8.05 4.21
CA ARG A 49 -16.63 7.99 5.51
C ARG A 49 -16.79 6.61 6.15
N ARG A 50 -18.02 6.08 6.23
CA ARG A 50 -18.31 4.73 6.76
C ARG A 50 -17.62 3.63 5.94
N ASN A 51 -17.66 3.73 4.61
CA ASN A 51 -16.99 2.78 3.74
C ASN A 51 -15.47 2.77 3.98
N MET A 52 -14.84 3.94 4.07
CA MET A 52 -13.40 4.04 4.35
C MET A 52 -13.04 3.49 5.73
N ALA A 53 -13.90 3.69 6.73
CA ALA A 53 -13.70 3.13 8.08
C ALA A 53 -13.85 1.60 8.14
N ALA A 54 -14.64 1.01 7.23
CA ALA A 54 -14.85 -0.43 7.16
C ALA A 54 -13.70 -1.19 6.47
N ILE A 55 -12.79 -0.48 5.79
CA ILE A 55 -11.65 -1.09 5.10
C ILE A 55 -10.60 -1.51 6.13
N ARG A 56 -10.47 -2.82 6.32
CA ARG A 56 -9.48 -3.40 7.23
C ARG A 56 -8.16 -3.63 6.50
N GLY A 57 -7.05 -3.28 7.15
CA GLY A 57 -5.69 -3.51 6.63
C GLY A 57 -5.14 -4.92 6.87
N THR A 58 -5.85 -5.78 7.59
CA THR A 58 -5.47 -7.19 7.87
C THR A 58 -6.72 -8.06 8.02
N ASN A 59 -6.55 -9.38 7.92
CA ASN A 59 -7.62 -10.36 7.99
C ASN A 59 -8.74 -10.06 6.99
N THR A 60 -8.35 -9.68 5.78
CA THR A 60 -9.31 -9.46 4.70
C THR A 60 -9.98 -10.79 4.33
N LYS A 61 -11.18 -10.74 3.73
CA LYS A 61 -11.88 -11.95 3.28
C LYS A 61 -10.99 -12.88 2.41
N PRO A 62 -10.30 -12.40 1.36
CA PRO A 62 -9.43 -13.27 0.56
C PRO A 62 -8.28 -13.88 1.37
N GLU A 63 -7.68 -13.11 2.30
CA GLU A 63 -6.62 -13.59 3.18
C GLU A 63 -7.11 -14.72 4.08
N LEU A 64 -8.29 -14.57 4.69
CA LEU A 64 -8.87 -15.59 5.56
C LEU A 64 -9.22 -16.89 4.82
N VAL A 65 -9.70 -16.78 3.57
CA VAL A 65 -10.01 -17.95 2.72
C VAL A 65 -8.73 -18.75 2.46
N LEU A 66 -7.66 -18.10 2.01
CA LEU A 66 -6.39 -18.78 1.75
C LEU A 66 -5.79 -19.38 3.02
N ARG A 67 -5.81 -18.65 4.13
CA ARG A 67 -5.32 -19.13 5.42
C ARG A 67 -6.01 -20.41 5.85
N ARG A 68 -7.34 -20.42 5.86
CA ARG A 68 -8.13 -21.58 6.26
C ARG A 68 -7.89 -22.76 5.32
N GLY A 69 -7.90 -22.51 4.01
CA GLY A 69 -7.69 -23.55 3.00
C GLY A 69 -6.32 -24.20 3.09
N LEU A 70 -5.25 -23.41 3.07
CA LEU A 70 -3.88 -23.95 3.14
C LEU A 70 -3.62 -24.68 4.46
N HIS A 71 -4.15 -24.17 5.57
CA HIS A 71 -4.05 -24.86 6.86
C HIS A 71 -4.81 -26.19 6.88
N ALA A 72 -6.01 -26.25 6.27
CA ALA A 72 -6.78 -27.49 6.15
C ALA A 72 -6.06 -28.54 5.29
N MET A 73 -5.26 -28.11 4.32
CA MET A 73 -4.38 -28.97 3.51
C MET A 73 -3.09 -29.39 4.26
N GLY A 74 -2.95 -29.08 5.54
CA GLY A 74 -1.82 -29.47 6.37
C GLY A 74 -0.61 -28.55 6.30
N LEU A 75 -0.68 -27.44 5.53
CA LEU A 75 0.43 -26.51 5.41
C LEU A 75 0.52 -25.59 6.64
N ARG A 76 1.75 -25.45 7.15
CA ARG A 76 2.06 -24.58 8.28
C ARG A 76 2.83 -23.35 7.80
N TYR A 77 2.37 -22.18 8.22
CA TYR A 77 2.95 -20.89 7.87
C TYR A 77 3.03 -19.97 9.08
N ARG A 78 3.90 -18.96 8.99
CA ARG A 78 3.94 -17.83 9.90
C ARG A 78 3.18 -16.66 9.28
N LEU A 79 2.53 -15.88 10.11
CA LEU A 79 1.77 -14.70 9.68
C LEU A 79 2.59 -13.44 9.92
N HIS A 80 2.49 -12.47 9.01
CA HIS A 80 2.87 -11.08 9.25
C HIS A 80 4.30 -10.90 9.80
N SER A 81 5.27 -11.63 9.24
CA SER A 81 6.64 -11.60 9.75
C SER A 81 7.25 -10.21 9.54
N ARG A 82 7.51 -9.50 10.64
CA ARG A 82 8.18 -8.18 10.63
C ARG A 82 9.65 -8.26 10.22
N SER A 83 10.23 -9.47 10.23
CA SER A 83 11.62 -9.70 9.83
C SER A 83 11.85 -9.65 8.32
N LEU A 84 10.79 -9.68 7.51
CA LEU A 84 10.89 -9.70 6.06
C LEU A 84 10.42 -8.38 5.45
N PRO A 85 11.05 -7.93 4.35
CA PRO A 85 10.61 -6.76 3.60
C PRO A 85 9.12 -6.86 3.23
N GLY A 86 8.39 -5.77 3.39
CA GLY A 86 6.98 -5.67 2.98
C GLY A 86 5.96 -6.42 3.84
N LYS A 87 6.38 -7.08 4.94
CA LYS A 87 5.51 -7.79 5.87
C LYS A 87 4.52 -8.74 5.15
N PRO A 88 5.03 -9.84 4.56
CA PRO A 88 4.19 -10.77 3.82
C PRO A 88 3.06 -11.37 4.67
N ASP A 89 1.95 -11.71 4.03
CA ASP A 89 0.77 -12.26 4.71
C ASP A 89 1.05 -13.66 5.21
N LEU A 90 1.60 -14.53 4.34
CA LEU A 90 1.97 -15.90 4.67
C LEU A 90 3.45 -16.11 4.38
N VAL A 91 4.15 -16.70 5.35
CA VAL A 91 5.58 -17.00 5.25
C VAL A 91 5.79 -18.48 5.52
N PHE A 92 6.52 -19.14 4.62
CA PHE A 92 6.91 -20.55 4.70
C PHE A 92 8.44 -20.66 4.81
N PRO A 93 9.01 -20.55 6.03
CA PRO A 93 10.47 -20.50 6.20
C PRO A 93 11.20 -21.73 5.64
N GLY A 94 10.64 -22.93 5.83
CA GLY A 94 11.24 -24.18 5.34
C GLY A 94 11.30 -24.29 3.82
N ARG A 95 10.47 -23.51 3.09
CA ARG A 95 10.42 -23.50 1.62
C ARG A 95 11.07 -22.25 1.01
N ARG A 96 11.54 -21.32 1.86
CA ARG A 96 11.96 -19.96 1.51
C ARG A 96 10.94 -19.24 0.62
N THR A 97 9.66 -19.39 0.94
CA THR A 97 8.56 -18.84 0.13
C THR A 97 7.71 -17.88 0.95
N VAL A 98 7.27 -16.80 0.32
CA VAL A 98 6.27 -15.87 0.85
C VAL A 98 5.09 -15.76 -0.11
N ILE A 99 3.90 -15.56 0.45
CA ILE A 99 2.68 -15.28 -0.29
C ILE A 99 2.14 -13.92 0.14
N PHE A 100 1.86 -13.06 -0.84
CA PHE A 100 1.16 -11.80 -0.68
C PHE A 100 -0.28 -11.94 -1.15
N VAL A 101 -1.23 -11.46 -0.37
CA VAL A 101 -2.65 -11.44 -0.72
C VAL A 101 -3.05 -10.00 -1.03
N ASN A 102 -2.94 -9.64 -2.30
CA ASN A 102 -3.05 -8.25 -2.72
C ASN A 102 -4.49 -7.88 -3.09
N GLY A 103 -4.98 -6.78 -2.50
CA GLY A 103 -6.22 -6.14 -2.93
C GLY A 103 -6.05 -5.43 -4.28
N CYS A 104 -6.89 -5.75 -5.26
CA CYS A 104 -6.75 -5.24 -6.62
C CYS A 104 -6.74 -3.70 -6.69
N PHE A 105 -7.58 -3.05 -5.88
CA PHE A 105 -7.67 -1.58 -5.85
C PHE A 105 -6.39 -0.90 -5.32
N TRP A 106 -5.82 -1.40 -4.24
CA TRP A 106 -4.75 -0.72 -3.49
C TRP A 106 -3.37 -0.85 -4.12
N HIS A 107 -3.16 -1.93 -4.86
CA HIS A 107 -1.90 -2.25 -5.53
C HIS A 107 -1.98 -2.01 -7.05
N GLY A 108 -3.02 -1.31 -7.51
CA GLY A 108 -3.16 -0.92 -8.92
C GLY A 108 -3.21 -2.11 -9.87
N HIS A 109 -4.01 -3.12 -9.58
CA HIS A 109 -4.10 -4.30 -10.43
C HIS A 109 -4.82 -3.99 -11.74
N ALA A 110 -4.31 -4.46 -12.88
CA ALA A 110 -4.96 -4.28 -14.18
C ALA A 110 -6.09 -5.30 -14.36
N CYS A 111 -7.15 -5.20 -13.55
CA CYS A 111 -8.32 -6.07 -13.61
C CYS A 111 -9.63 -5.31 -13.45
N HIS A 112 -10.75 -6.00 -13.62
CA HIS A 112 -12.09 -5.42 -13.57
C HIS A 112 -12.49 -4.81 -12.22
N LEU A 113 -11.84 -5.22 -11.12
CA LEU A 113 -12.08 -4.67 -9.78
C LEU A 113 -11.40 -3.32 -9.57
N PHE A 114 -10.39 -2.98 -10.39
CA PHE A 114 -9.70 -1.71 -10.32
C PHE A 114 -10.37 -0.68 -11.22
N LYS A 115 -10.69 0.49 -10.65
CA LYS A 115 -11.16 1.65 -11.39
C LYS A 115 -10.57 2.91 -10.78
N TRP A 116 -10.06 3.80 -11.62
CA TRP A 116 -9.55 5.08 -11.18
C TRP A 116 -10.67 5.91 -10.53
N PRO A 117 -10.49 6.36 -9.27
CA PRO A 117 -11.46 7.25 -8.64
C PRO A 117 -11.52 8.58 -9.37
N LYS A 118 -12.73 9.00 -9.76
CA LYS A 118 -12.95 10.32 -10.40
C LYS A 118 -12.71 11.49 -9.44
N THR A 119 -12.91 11.27 -8.14
CA THR A 119 -12.72 12.30 -7.11
C THR A 119 -11.29 12.28 -6.58
N ARG A 120 -10.63 13.44 -6.56
CA ARG A 120 -9.22 13.61 -6.12
C ARG A 120 -8.27 12.71 -6.92
N ALA A 121 -8.39 12.73 -8.24
CA ALA A 121 -7.65 11.85 -9.15
C ALA A 121 -6.14 11.89 -8.89
N ASP A 122 -5.54 13.07 -8.78
CA ASP A 122 -4.10 13.24 -8.56
C ASP A 122 -3.62 12.57 -7.27
N PHE A 123 -4.35 12.78 -6.17
CA PHE A 123 -4.07 12.11 -4.89
C PHE A 123 -4.07 10.59 -5.03
N TRP A 124 -5.05 10.03 -5.75
CA TRP A 124 -5.15 8.58 -5.94
C TRP A 124 -4.08 8.04 -6.88
N ARG A 125 -3.73 8.77 -7.94
CA ARG A 125 -2.62 8.42 -8.84
C ARG A 125 -1.29 8.38 -8.08
N THR A 126 -0.98 9.43 -7.31
CA THR A 126 0.23 9.45 -6.48
C THR A 126 0.24 8.34 -5.43
N LYS A 127 -0.89 8.10 -4.75
CA LYS A 127 -0.99 7.08 -3.70
C LYS A 127 -0.83 5.66 -4.23
N ILE A 128 -1.62 5.30 -5.25
CA ILE A 128 -1.58 3.96 -5.86
C ILE A 128 -0.23 3.75 -6.54
N GLY A 129 0.30 4.78 -7.22
CA GLY A 129 1.61 4.72 -7.83
C GLY A 129 2.74 4.49 -6.84
N GLY A 130 2.72 5.19 -5.70
CA GLY A 130 3.65 4.97 -4.61
C GLY A 130 3.56 3.58 -3.99
N ASN A 131 2.38 2.95 -4.00
CA ASN A 131 2.22 1.56 -3.56
C ASN A 131 2.86 0.59 -4.55
N ILE A 132 2.58 0.72 -5.85
CA ILE A 132 3.18 -0.12 -6.91
C ILE A 132 4.72 -0.10 -6.83
N VAL A 133 5.31 1.09 -6.74
CA VAL A 133 6.77 1.25 -6.63
C VAL A 133 7.31 0.60 -5.35
N ARG A 134 6.59 0.73 -4.23
CA ARG A 134 6.97 0.08 -2.96
C ARG A 134 6.92 -1.44 -3.08
N ASP A 135 5.87 -1.99 -3.70
CA ASP A 135 5.73 -3.44 -3.85
C ASP A 135 6.83 -4.02 -4.75
N GLN A 136 7.19 -3.32 -5.83
CA GLN A 136 8.33 -3.69 -6.68
C GLN A 136 9.64 -3.73 -5.88
N LYS A 137 9.91 -2.71 -5.05
CA LYS A 137 11.10 -2.68 -4.18
C LYS A 137 11.10 -3.83 -3.17
N VAL A 138 9.94 -4.14 -2.58
CA VAL A 138 9.79 -5.27 -1.65
C VAL A 138 10.09 -6.60 -2.35
N ARG A 139 9.50 -6.85 -3.53
CA ARG A 139 9.73 -8.06 -4.32
C ARG A 139 11.21 -8.20 -4.68
N ALA A 140 11.85 -7.12 -5.12
CA ALA A 140 13.28 -7.11 -5.42
C ALA A 140 14.15 -7.42 -4.19
N ALA A 141 13.82 -6.84 -3.03
CA ALA A 141 14.55 -7.10 -1.78
C ALA A 141 14.40 -8.57 -1.34
N LEU A 142 13.21 -9.15 -1.47
CA LEU A 142 12.96 -10.57 -1.17
C LEU A 142 13.70 -11.50 -2.14
N ALA A 143 13.70 -11.19 -3.43
CA ALA A 143 14.46 -11.95 -4.42
C ALA A 143 15.97 -11.90 -4.13
N ALA A 144 16.50 -10.73 -3.75
CA ALA A 144 17.92 -10.55 -3.41
C ALA A 144 18.35 -11.39 -2.20
N VAL A 145 17.46 -11.61 -1.23
CA VAL A 145 17.72 -12.51 -0.10
C VAL A 145 17.26 -13.96 -0.37
N GLY A 146 17.02 -14.32 -1.64
CA GLY A 146 16.71 -15.68 -2.07
C GLY A 146 15.37 -16.21 -1.56
N TRP A 147 14.36 -15.33 -1.44
CA TRP A 147 12.99 -15.72 -1.16
C TRP A 147 12.17 -15.78 -2.45
N ARG A 148 11.34 -16.81 -2.55
CA ARG A 148 10.37 -16.98 -3.63
C ARG A 148 9.08 -16.26 -3.28
N VAL A 149 8.43 -15.67 -4.28
CA VAL A 149 7.29 -14.77 -4.07
C VAL A 149 6.08 -15.23 -4.89
N LEU A 150 4.96 -15.45 -4.21
CA LEU A 150 3.66 -15.68 -4.85
C LEU A 150 2.74 -14.49 -4.57
N ASP A 151 2.26 -13.84 -5.62
CA ASP A 151 1.21 -12.83 -5.52
C ASP A 151 -0.17 -13.48 -5.78
N VAL A 152 -1.09 -13.41 -4.81
CA VAL A 152 -2.47 -13.86 -4.98
C VAL A 152 -3.38 -12.64 -4.97
N TRP A 153 -4.03 -12.39 -6.10
CA TRP A 153 -4.87 -11.20 -6.29
C TRP A 153 -6.31 -11.43 -5.84
N GLU A 154 -6.95 -10.41 -5.26
CA GLU A 154 -8.35 -10.46 -4.82
C GLU A 154 -9.30 -10.91 -5.95
N CYS A 155 -9.04 -10.54 -7.20
CA CYS A 155 -9.89 -10.89 -8.34
C CYS A 155 -9.91 -12.40 -8.65
N ALA A 156 -8.90 -13.16 -8.23
CA ALA A 156 -8.91 -14.62 -8.35
C ALA A 156 -9.92 -15.26 -7.39
N LEU A 157 -10.23 -14.58 -6.27
CA LEU A 157 -11.13 -15.08 -5.23
C LEU A 157 -12.51 -14.41 -5.26
N LYS A 158 -12.69 -13.34 -6.04
CA LYS A 158 -13.90 -12.51 -6.06
C LYS A 158 -14.11 -11.84 -7.40
N GLY A 159 -15.38 -11.61 -7.74
CA GLY A 159 -15.77 -10.92 -8.96
C GLY A 159 -16.00 -11.90 -10.10
N ARG A 160 -15.95 -11.39 -11.33
CA ARG A 160 -16.31 -12.17 -12.53
C ARG A 160 -15.22 -13.13 -12.99
N GLU A 161 -13.97 -12.85 -12.62
CA GLU A 161 -12.79 -13.68 -12.91
C GLU A 161 -12.45 -14.61 -11.73
N ARG A 162 -13.39 -14.78 -10.80
CA ARG A 162 -13.22 -15.66 -9.65
C ARG A 162 -13.02 -17.10 -10.13
N GLN A 163 -11.99 -17.72 -9.59
CA GLN A 163 -11.74 -19.15 -9.73
C GLN A 163 -12.37 -19.91 -8.55
N PRO A 164 -12.65 -21.22 -8.72
CA PRO A 164 -12.93 -22.09 -7.59
C PRO A 164 -11.83 -21.97 -6.53
N VAL A 165 -12.22 -21.93 -5.25
CA VAL A 165 -11.25 -21.72 -4.16
C VAL A 165 -10.24 -22.86 -4.13
N ASP A 166 -10.69 -24.09 -4.38
CA ASP A 166 -9.84 -25.26 -4.40
C ASP A 166 -8.76 -25.16 -5.49
N ASP A 167 -9.10 -24.67 -6.69
CA ASP A 167 -8.13 -24.45 -7.77
C ASP A 167 -7.06 -23.43 -7.38
N VAL A 168 -7.45 -22.35 -6.70
CA VAL A 168 -6.50 -21.34 -6.20
C VAL A 168 -5.58 -21.95 -5.13
N LEU A 169 -6.13 -22.76 -4.23
CA LEU A 169 -5.35 -23.46 -3.21
C LEU A 169 -4.36 -24.45 -3.84
N GLN A 170 -4.80 -25.23 -4.83
CA GLN A 170 -3.94 -26.15 -5.55
C GLN A 170 -2.82 -25.42 -6.30
N GLN A 171 -3.10 -24.28 -6.93
CA GLN A 171 -2.06 -23.43 -7.52
C GLN A 171 -1.05 -22.93 -6.48
N CYS A 172 -1.51 -22.54 -5.29
CA CYS A 172 -0.61 -22.18 -4.19
C CYS A 172 0.28 -23.37 -3.77
N VAL A 173 -0.29 -24.56 -3.64
CA VAL A 173 0.48 -25.77 -3.28
C VAL A 173 1.50 -26.11 -4.37
N ALA A 174 1.07 -26.15 -5.63
CA ALA A 174 1.95 -26.40 -6.77
C ALA A 174 3.14 -25.42 -6.80
N PHE A 175 2.90 -24.13 -6.53
CA PHE A 175 3.98 -23.16 -6.41
C PHE A 175 4.93 -23.47 -5.24
N LEU A 176 4.38 -23.80 -4.07
CA LEU A 176 5.18 -24.15 -2.87
C LEU A 176 6.04 -25.40 -3.07
N GLU A 177 5.65 -26.29 -3.97
CA GLU A 177 6.37 -27.53 -4.33
C GLU A 177 7.30 -27.37 -5.54
N SER A 178 7.08 -26.35 -6.37
CA SER A 178 7.96 -26.01 -7.50
C SER A 178 9.24 -25.29 -7.05
N ASP A 179 10.17 -25.07 -7.98
CA ASP A 179 11.35 -24.21 -7.83
C ASP A 179 11.18 -22.82 -8.49
N VAL A 180 9.96 -22.47 -8.90
CA VAL A 180 9.68 -21.19 -9.55
C VAL A 180 9.92 -20.04 -8.57
N ALA A 181 10.71 -19.04 -8.98
CA ALA A 181 11.10 -17.92 -8.14
C ALA A 181 9.94 -16.97 -7.84
N THR A 182 9.16 -16.63 -8.87
CA THR A 182 8.03 -15.69 -8.75
C THR A 182 6.86 -16.18 -9.59
N ALA A 183 5.65 -16.10 -9.04
CA ALA A 183 4.42 -16.35 -9.77
C ALA A 183 3.28 -15.45 -9.28
N SER A 184 2.21 -15.37 -10.07
CA SER A 184 0.99 -14.64 -9.71
C SER A 184 -0.25 -15.45 -10.03
N ILE A 185 -1.20 -15.52 -9.10
CA ILE A 185 -2.53 -16.10 -9.32
C ILE A 185 -3.53 -14.98 -9.55
N GLY A 186 -4.18 -15.01 -10.71
CA GLY A 186 -4.99 -13.92 -11.27
C GLY A 186 -4.27 -13.23 -12.42
N HIS A 187 -4.70 -12.02 -12.77
CA HIS A 187 -4.04 -11.26 -13.85
C HIS A 187 -2.60 -10.90 -13.42
N PRO A 188 -1.57 -11.06 -14.27
CA PRO A 188 -0.19 -10.79 -13.86
C PRO A 188 0.17 -9.29 -13.84
N GLN A 189 -0.63 -8.45 -14.51
CA GLN A 189 -0.28 -7.07 -14.77
C GLN A 189 -0.84 -6.08 -13.73
N THR A 190 -0.01 -5.12 -13.32
CA THR A 190 -0.45 -3.88 -12.67
C THR A 190 -0.66 -2.78 -13.71
N VAL A 191 -1.49 -1.79 -13.40
CA VAL A 191 -1.70 -0.63 -14.26
C VAL A 191 -0.38 0.12 -14.46
N THR A 192 -0.09 0.46 -15.71
CA THR A 192 1.00 1.38 -16.02
C THR A 192 0.57 2.79 -15.63
N ILE A 193 1.39 3.44 -14.82
CA ILE A 193 1.27 4.88 -14.59
C ILE A 193 1.93 5.51 -15.80
N SER A 194 1.19 5.67 -16.90
CA SER A 194 1.61 6.56 -17.97
C SER A 194 1.38 7.99 -17.50
N ASP A 195 2.41 8.84 -17.64
CA ASP A 195 2.40 10.24 -17.20
C ASP A 195 1.50 11.15 -18.07
N ASP A 196 0.77 10.59 -19.04
CA ASP A 196 -0.06 11.34 -19.98
C ASP A 196 -1.55 11.25 -19.62
N ALA A 197 -2.06 12.28 -18.94
CA ALA A 197 -3.46 12.72 -18.93
C ALA A 197 -3.59 14.14 -18.38
#